data_AF-W3AT46-F1
#
_entry.id   AF-W3AT46-F1
#
_cell.length_a   1.000
_cell.length_b   1.000
_cell.length_c   1.000
_cell.angle_alpha   90.00
_cell.angle_beta   90.00
_cell.angle_gamma   90.00
#
_symmetry.space_group_name_H-M   'P 1'
#
loop_
_entity.id
_entity.type
_entity.pdbx_description
1 polymer ?
#
loop_
_entity_poly.entity_id
_entity_poly.type
_entity_poly.pdbx_seq_one_letter_code
_entity_poly.pdbx_strand_id
1 'polypeptide(L)'
;MLEKAKDTFGYDIIYHRFKMAPKDGESLEDLKKDMAQLSGKLSACGIYVHFLESSLEKRTGKHKENFINVEVGIHEHHRTRGAGWFKKKETKVTVSDVFKFSAGHNTKETAEFAGVSVRTLYSRKTALKKADKWNESNMNMF
;
A
#
# COMPACT_ATOMS: atom_id res chain seq x y z
N MET A 1 -18.73 13.50 -2.62
CA MET A 1 -18.18 13.18 -3.95
C MET A 1 -16.90 12.40 -3.68
N LEU A 2 -16.77 11.16 -4.18
CA LEU A 2 -15.57 10.35 -3.95
C LEU A 2 -14.50 10.80 -4.95
N GLU A 3 -13.38 11.32 -4.45
CA GLU A 3 -12.23 11.67 -5.28
C GLU A 3 -11.48 10.38 -5.62
N LYS A 4 -11.23 10.16 -6.91
CA LYS A 4 -10.44 9.05 -7.44
C LYS A 4 -9.08 9.58 -7.88
N ALA A 5 -8.01 9.09 -7.28
CA ALA A 5 -6.65 9.28 -7.79
C ALA A 5 -6.11 7.94 -8.29
N LYS A 6 -5.15 7.96 -9.22
CA LYS A 6 -4.44 6.75 -9.65
C LYS A 6 -3.09 6.65 -8.94
N ASP A 7 -2.74 5.45 -8.48
CA ASP A 7 -1.41 5.18 -7.96
C ASP A 7 -0.37 5.05 -9.09
N THR A 8 0.90 4.90 -8.74
CA THR A 8 2.02 4.74 -9.68
C THR A 8 1.85 3.54 -10.63
N PHE A 9 1.00 2.58 -10.29
CA PHE A 9 0.70 1.39 -11.07
C PHE A 9 -0.64 1.45 -11.83
N GLY A 10 -1.34 2.60 -11.77
CA GLY A 10 -2.55 2.89 -12.52
C GLY A 10 -3.85 2.41 -11.87
N TYR A 11 -3.83 2.03 -10.59
CA TYR A 11 -5.01 1.60 -9.85
C TYR A 11 -5.74 2.77 -9.19
N ASP A 12 -7.08 2.70 -9.12
CA ASP A 12 -7.90 3.71 -8.47
C ASP A 12 -7.73 3.66 -6.93
N ILE A 13 -7.55 4.82 -6.32
CA ILE A 13 -7.63 5.04 -4.86
C ILE A 13 -8.90 5.84 -4.59
N ILE A 14 -9.76 5.31 -3.72
CA ILE A 14 -11.01 5.95 -3.31
C ILE A 14 -10.79 6.64 -1.97
N TYR A 15 -10.91 7.96 -1.95
CA TYR A 15 -10.73 8.74 -0.71
C TYR A 15 -12.05 9.03 0.00
N HIS A 16 -12.05 8.83 1.32
CA HIS A 16 -13.13 9.19 2.23
C HIS A 16 -12.61 10.20 3.26
N ARG A 17 -13.28 11.35 3.37
CA ARG A 17 -12.94 12.39 4.35
C ARG A 17 -13.96 12.39 5.48
N PHE A 18 -13.48 12.43 6.72
CA PHE A 18 -14.32 12.59 7.91
C PHE A 18 -13.62 13.43 8.97
N LYS A 19 -14.40 13.91 9.95
CA LYS A 19 -13.91 14.69 11.09
C LYS A 19 -13.97 13.81 12.33
N MET A 20 -12.87 13.79 13.08
CA MET A 20 -12.81 13.09 14.37
C MET A 20 -12.51 14.08 15.48
N ALA A 21 -13.08 13.82 16.65
CA ALA A 21 -12.79 14.52 17.90
C ALA A 21 -12.31 13.49 18.94
N PRO A 22 -11.42 13.88 19.88
CA PRO A 22 -11.04 13.02 21.00
C PRO A 22 -12.25 12.62 21.84
N LYS A 23 -12.20 11.46 22.51
CA LYS A 23 -13.19 11.15 23.55
C LYS A 23 -13.00 12.04 24.77
N ASP A 24 -14.04 12.12 25.60
CA ASP A 24 -13.97 12.84 26.87
C ASP A 24 -12.80 12.30 27.72
N GLY A 25 -11.88 13.19 28.09
CA GLY A 25 -10.67 12.86 28.85
C GLY A 25 -9.43 12.54 28.01
N GLU A 26 -9.53 12.47 26.68
CA GLU A 26 -8.40 12.30 25.77
C GLU A 26 -7.98 13.63 25.15
N SER A 27 -6.68 13.81 24.96
CA SER A 27 -6.15 14.96 24.22
C SER A 27 -6.19 14.71 22.71
N LEU A 28 -6.03 15.78 21.93
CA LEU A 28 -5.88 15.68 20.48
C LEU A 28 -4.57 14.96 20.09
N GLU A 29 -3.56 14.98 20.96
CA GLU A 29 -2.30 14.24 20.78
C GLU A 29 -2.48 12.74 20.96
N ASP A 30 -3.31 12.32 21.93
CA ASP A 30 -3.64 10.91 22.16
C ASP A 30 -4.35 10.33 20.93
N LEU A 31 -5.32 11.06 20.38
CA LEU A 31 -6.01 10.69 19.15
C LEU A 31 -5.05 10.58 17.96
N LYS A 32 -4.09 11.50 17.82
CA LYS A 32 -3.05 11.43 16.75
C LYS A 32 -2.17 10.20 16.93
N LYS A 33 -1.79 9.86 18.16
CA LYS A 33 -0.95 8.70 18.49
C LYS A 33 -1.66 7.39 18.15
N ASP A 34 -2.91 7.24 18.55
CA ASP A 34 -3.70 6.04 18.27
C ASP A 34 -3.90 5.85 16.77
N MET A 35 -4.20 6.94 16.06
CA MET A 35 -4.37 6.89 14.61
C MET A 35 -3.05 6.63 13.87
N ALA A 36 -1.90 7.08 14.38
CA ALA A 36 -0.58 6.74 13.83
C ALA A 36 -0.24 5.25 14.02
N GLN A 37 -0.62 4.65 15.14
CA GLN A 37 -0.50 3.20 15.32
C GLN A 37 -1.43 2.42 14.39
N LEU A 38 -2.64 2.94 14.17
CA LEU A 38 -3.63 2.34 13.27
C LEU A 38 -3.18 2.43 11.80
N SER A 39 -2.64 3.58 11.38
CA SER A 39 -2.22 3.84 9.99
C SER A 39 -1.11 2.87 9.55
N GLY A 40 -0.16 2.54 10.43
CA GLY A 40 0.86 1.54 10.16
C GLY A 40 0.26 0.17 9.83
N LYS A 41 -0.73 -0.28 10.61
CA LYS A 41 -1.42 -1.56 10.39
C LYS A 41 -2.30 -1.53 9.13
N LEU A 42 -2.96 -0.40 8.87
CA LEU A 42 -3.84 -0.20 7.72
C LEU A 42 -3.08 -0.11 6.39
N SER A 43 -1.88 0.46 6.40
CA SER A 43 -1.02 0.54 5.21
C SER A 43 -0.66 -0.85 4.66
N ALA A 44 -0.43 -1.84 5.54
CA ALA A 44 -0.22 -3.23 5.16
C ALA A 44 -1.44 -3.85 4.45
N CYS A 45 -2.61 -3.30 4.70
CA CYS A 45 -3.87 -3.67 4.05
C CYS A 45 -4.20 -2.79 2.84
N GLY A 46 -3.30 -1.89 2.40
CA GLY A 46 -3.50 -0.95 1.30
C GLY A 46 -4.55 0.12 1.58
N ILE A 47 -4.71 0.46 2.86
CA ILE A 47 -5.52 1.57 3.34
C ILE A 47 -4.55 2.65 3.82
N TYR A 48 -4.60 3.81 3.17
CA TYR A 48 -3.75 4.96 3.46
C TYR A 48 -4.55 5.96 4.29
N VAL A 49 -4.00 6.36 5.42
CA VAL A 49 -4.63 7.35 6.30
C VAL A 49 -3.78 8.61 6.27
N HIS A 50 -4.35 9.70 5.77
CA HIS A 50 -3.75 11.03 5.73
C HIS A 50 -4.42 11.92 6.77
N PHE A 51 -3.59 12.65 7.52
CA PHE A 51 -4.05 13.68 8.42
C PHE A 51 -4.01 15.01 7.70
N LEU A 52 -5.16 15.65 7.60
CA LEU A 52 -5.25 17.01 7.10
C LEU A 52 -5.42 17.91 8.32
N GLU A 53 -4.29 18.39 8.84
CA GLU A 53 -4.33 19.47 9.82
C GLU A 53 -5.01 20.65 9.14
N SER A 54 -6.13 21.11 9.71
CA SER A 54 -6.73 22.34 9.23
C SER A 54 -5.83 23.48 9.69
N SER A 55 -4.96 23.96 8.80
CA SER A 55 -4.27 25.25 8.93
C SER A 55 -5.24 26.43 8.73
N LEU A 56 -6.47 26.30 9.25
CA LEU A 56 -7.38 27.42 9.40
C LEU A 56 -7.08 28.06 10.76
N GLU A 57 -5.98 28.80 10.82
CA GLU A 57 -5.96 30.01 11.64
C GLU A 57 -7.13 30.87 11.17
N LYS A 58 -8.29 30.68 11.80
CA LYS A 58 -9.47 31.46 11.45
C LYS A 58 -9.24 32.88 11.94
N ARG A 59 -9.30 33.80 10.98
CA ARG A 59 -9.55 35.25 11.07
C ARG A 59 -10.73 35.68 11.97
N THR A 60 -11.30 34.77 12.76
CA THR A 60 -12.37 34.98 13.73
C THR A 60 -11.98 34.20 14.97
N GLY A 61 -11.56 34.89 16.04
CA GLY A 61 -10.95 34.36 17.27
C GLY A 61 -11.84 33.46 18.14
N LYS A 62 -12.50 32.46 17.56
CA LYS A 62 -13.13 31.34 18.25
C LYS A 62 -12.43 30.07 17.76
N HIS A 63 -11.39 29.67 18.47
CA HIS A 63 -10.73 28.38 18.32
C HIS A 63 -11.78 27.28 18.44
N LYS A 64 -11.96 26.55 17.35
CA LYS A 64 -12.79 25.35 17.30
C LYS A 64 -11.77 24.22 17.20
N GLU A 65 -11.06 23.99 18.31
CA GLU A 65 -9.72 23.37 18.36
C GLU A 65 -9.70 21.85 18.57
N ASN A 66 -10.86 21.21 18.70
CA ASN A 66 -10.89 19.82 19.19
C ASN A 66 -11.21 18.79 18.10
N PHE A 67 -10.82 19.05 16.84
CA PHE A 67 -11.07 18.09 15.77
C PHE A 67 -9.97 18.03 14.73
N ILE A 68 -9.75 16.81 14.23
CA ILE A 68 -8.84 16.50 13.14
C ILE A 68 -9.65 16.12 11.89
N ASN A 69 -9.24 16.59 10.71
CA ASN A 69 -9.76 16.04 9.46
C ASN A 69 -8.90 14.83 9.09
N VAL A 70 -9.56 13.70 8.88
CA VAL A 70 -8.93 12.45 8.48
C VAL A 70 -9.40 12.12 7.08
N GLU A 71 -8.45 11.84 6.21
CA GLU A 71 -8.70 11.33 4.87
C GLU A 71 -8.19 9.88 4.79
N VAL A 72 -9.06 8.97 4.39
CA VAL A 72 -8.74 7.56 4.23
C VAL A 72 -8.85 7.19 2.76
N GLY A 73 -7.71 6.92 2.13
CA GLY A 73 -7.60 6.37 0.79
C GLY A 73 -7.64 4.85 0.83
N ILE A 74 -8.58 4.24 0.13
CA ILE A 74 -8.66 2.78 -0.03
C ILE A 74 -8.34 2.46 -1.48
N HIS A 75 -7.28 1.68 -1.66
CA HIS A 75 -6.87 1.25 -2.99
C HIS A 75 -7.83 0.17 -3.54
N GLU A 76 -8.31 0.32 -4.78
CA GLU A 76 -9.37 -0.53 -5.36
C GLU A 76 -8.98 -2.02 -5.42
N HIS A 77 -7.70 -2.29 -5.69
CA HIS A 77 -7.14 -3.65 -5.64
C HIS A 77 -7.22 -4.30 -4.23
N HIS A 78 -7.29 -3.50 -3.16
CA HIS A 78 -7.46 -3.97 -1.78
C HIS A 78 -8.94 -4.11 -1.39
N ARG A 79 -9.84 -3.40 -2.08
CA ARG A 79 -11.30 -3.53 -1.92
C ARG A 79 -11.84 -4.86 -2.47
N THR A 80 -11.30 -5.31 -3.60
CA THR A 80 -11.88 -6.40 -4.40
C THR A 80 -11.45 -7.81 -3.99
N ARG A 81 -10.43 -7.97 -3.14
CA ARG A 81 -9.92 -9.29 -2.71
C ARG A 81 -10.28 -9.71 -1.29
N GLY A 82 -11.11 -8.92 -0.60
CA GLY A 82 -11.29 -9.03 0.85
C GLY A 82 -9.99 -8.67 1.59
N ALA A 83 -10.08 -8.41 2.88
CA ALA A 83 -8.92 -8.18 3.76
C ALA A 83 -8.09 -9.47 3.96
N GLY A 84 -7.87 -10.24 2.89
CA GLY A 84 -6.90 -11.32 2.87
C GLY A 84 -5.52 -10.70 2.96
N TRP A 85 -4.97 -10.71 4.18
CA TRP A 85 -3.55 -10.67 4.50
C TRP A 85 -2.71 -10.82 3.23
N PHE A 86 -2.21 -9.70 2.69
CA PHE A 86 -1.08 -9.84 1.79
C PHE A 86 0.06 -10.37 2.66
N LYS A 87 0.34 -11.68 2.54
CA LYS A 87 1.66 -12.23 2.84
C LYS A 87 2.64 -11.23 2.23
N LYS A 88 3.49 -10.61 3.07
CA LYS A 88 4.49 -9.60 2.68
C LYS A 88 4.90 -9.83 1.23
N LYS A 89 4.42 -8.99 0.31
CA LYS A 89 4.90 -8.96 -1.08
C LYS A 89 6.27 -8.27 -1.06
N GLU A 90 7.24 -8.90 -0.44
CA GLU A 90 8.63 -8.52 -0.55
C GLU A 90 9.37 -9.71 -1.14
N THR A 91 9.07 -9.99 -2.42
CA THR A 91 10.14 -10.51 -3.25
C THR A 91 11.21 -9.41 -3.21
N LYS A 92 12.34 -9.64 -2.52
CA LYS A 92 13.44 -8.67 -2.42
C LYS A 92 14.40 -8.73 -3.61
N VAL A 93 13.99 -9.46 -4.64
CA VAL A 93 14.80 -9.79 -5.81
C VAL A 93 14.15 -9.21 -7.05
N THR A 94 14.98 -8.72 -7.96
CA THR A 94 14.52 -8.16 -9.23
C THR A 94 14.23 -9.26 -10.23
N VAL A 95 13.49 -8.94 -11.30
CA VAL A 95 13.29 -9.84 -12.43
C VAL A 95 14.63 -10.29 -13.02
N SER A 96 15.63 -9.41 -13.10
CA SER A 96 16.99 -9.73 -13.52
C SER A 96 17.65 -10.79 -12.63
N ASP A 97 17.54 -10.63 -11.30
CA ASP A 97 18.13 -11.58 -10.35
C ASP A 97 17.49 -12.96 -10.50
N VAL A 98 16.16 -13.03 -10.61
CA VAL A 98 15.45 -14.29 -10.80
C VAL A 98 15.74 -14.89 -12.18
N PHE A 99 15.88 -14.06 -13.22
CA PHE A 99 16.27 -14.50 -14.55
C PHE A 99 17.64 -15.20 -14.53
N LYS A 100 18.66 -14.53 -13.98
CA LYS A 100 20.03 -15.05 -13.85
C LYS A 100 20.06 -16.30 -13.00
N PHE A 101 19.38 -16.30 -11.85
CA PHE A 101 19.31 -17.45 -10.97
C PHE A 101 18.67 -18.66 -11.65
N SER A 102 17.60 -18.44 -12.42
CA SER A 102 16.87 -19.52 -13.11
C SER A 102 17.64 -20.21 -14.23
N ALA A 103 18.77 -19.64 -14.69
CA ALA A 103 19.60 -20.26 -15.72
C ALA A 103 20.40 -21.46 -15.20
N GLY A 104 20.71 -21.48 -13.90
CA GLY A 104 21.50 -22.54 -13.25
C GLY A 104 20.74 -23.40 -12.25
N HIS A 105 19.46 -23.12 -12.00
CA HIS A 105 18.68 -23.76 -10.93
C HIS A 105 17.35 -24.29 -11.44
N ASN A 106 16.80 -25.27 -10.71
CA ASN A 106 15.49 -25.82 -11.05
C ASN A 106 14.35 -24.86 -10.68
N THR A 107 13.13 -25.18 -11.14
CA THR A 107 11.95 -24.29 -10.96
C THR A 107 11.58 -24.12 -9.48
N LYS A 108 11.83 -25.14 -8.65
CA LYS A 108 11.50 -25.09 -7.22
C LYS A 108 12.45 -24.15 -6.48
N GLU A 109 13.76 -24.32 -6.70
CA GLU A 109 14.82 -23.46 -6.17
C GLU A 109 14.64 -22.00 -6.62
N THR A 110 14.28 -21.79 -7.89
CA THR A 110 14.02 -20.44 -8.41
C THR A 110 12.82 -19.79 -7.73
N ALA A 111 11.77 -20.57 -7.40
CA ALA A 111 10.59 -20.05 -6.71
C ALA A 111 10.92 -19.68 -5.26
N GLU A 112 11.72 -20.51 -4.59
CA GLU A 112 12.22 -20.26 -3.24
C GLU A 112 13.10 -19.01 -3.21
N PHE A 113 14.06 -18.88 -4.12
CA PHE A 113 14.89 -17.68 -4.29
C PHE A 113 14.04 -16.43 -4.53
N ALA A 114 13.03 -16.54 -5.38
CA ALA A 114 12.10 -15.46 -5.66
C ALA A 114 11.16 -15.14 -4.49
N GLY A 115 11.10 -15.95 -3.43
CA GLY A 115 10.17 -15.76 -2.30
C GLY A 115 8.70 -15.99 -2.69
N VAL A 116 8.42 -16.83 -3.68
CA VAL A 116 7.06 -17.08 -4.21
C VAL A 116 6.76 -18.56 -4.35
N SER A 117 5.49 -18.90 -4.54
CA SER A 117 5.11 -20.27 -4.90
C SER A 117 5.52 -20.60 -6.34
N VAL A 118 5.77 -21.89 -6.64
CA VAL A 118 6.06 -22.37 -8.00
C VAL A 118 5.00 -21.94 -9.02
N ARG A 119 3.72 -21.97 -8.63
CA ARG A 119 2.61 -21.51 -9.48
C ARG A 119 2.72 -20.02 -9.80
N THR A 120 3.07 -19.21 -8.80
CA THR A 120 3.27 -17.76 -8.96
C THR A 120 4.47 -17.47 -9.86
N LEU A 121 5.59 -18.17 -9.67
CA LEU A 121 6.76 -18.09 -10.53
C LEU A 121 6.38 -18.34 -11.99
N TYR A 122 5.64 -19.42 -12.26
CA TYR A 122 5.24 -19.79 -13.62
C TYR A 122 4.34 -18.74 -14.27
N SER A 123 3.32 -18.27 -13.53
CA SER A 123 2.40 -17.23 -14.00
C SER A 123 3.12 -15.92 -14.32
N ARG A 124 3.97 -15.43 -13.40
CA ARG A 124 4.74 -14.19 -13.58
C ARG A 124 5.76 -14.30 -14.70
N LYS A 125 6.53 -15.39 -14.75
CA LYS A 125 7.49 -15.66 -15.83
C LYS A 125 6.79 -15.67 -17.20
N THR A 126 5.62 -16.28 -17.29
CA THR A 126 4.83 -16.31 -18.54
C THR A 126 4.39 -14.91 -18.96
N ALA A 127 3.86 -14.11 -18.02
CA ALA A 127 3.44 -12.74 -18.29
C ALA A 127 4.62 -11.85 -18.70
N LEU A 128 5.76 -11.96 -18.01
CA LEU A 128 6.99 -11.21 -18.31
C LEU A 128 7.55 -11.59 -19.68
N LYS A 129 7.54 -12.88 -20.06
CA LYS A 129 7.94 -13.32 -21.41
C LYS A 129 7.02 -12.76 -22.49
N LYS A 130 5.70 -12.78 -22.29
CA LYS A 130 4.74 -12.20 -23.24
C LYS A 130 4.93 -10.70 -23.45
N ALA A 131 5.41 -10.00 -22.42
CA ALA A 131 5.71 -8.58 -22.46
C ALA A 131 7.17 -8.26 -22.86
N ASP A 132 7.96 -9.26 -23.26
CA ASP A 132 9.40 -9.16 -23.55
C ASP A 132 10.24 -8.52 -22.41
N LYS A 133 9.81 -8.76 -21.18
CA LYS A 133 10.40 -8.21 -19.94
C LYS A 133 11.09 -9.27 -19.09
N TRP A 134 11.17 -10.52 -19.55
CA TRP A 134 11.91 -11.60 -18.88
C TRP A 134 13.36 -11.62 -19.36
N ASN A 135 14.18 -10.70 -18.85
CA ASN A 135 15.58 -10.55 -19.26
C ASN A 135 16.44 -9.95 -18.13
N GLU A 136 17.75 -9.96 -18.34
CA GLU A 136 18.75 -9.48 -17.38
C GLU A 136 18.78 -7.95 -17.16
N SER A 137 18.11 -7.18 -18.01
CA SER A 137 18.05 -5.71 -17.90
C SER A 137 16.87 -5.21 -17.07
N ASN A 138 15.92 -6.09 -16.75
CA ASN A 138 14.72 -5.72 -16.03
C ASN A 138 14.96 -5.63 -14.51
N MET A 139 15.17 -4.40 -14.02
CA MET A 139 15.38 -4.09 -12.60
C MET A 139 14.08 -3.95 -11.79
N ASN A 140 12.91 -4.22 -12.38
CA ASN A 140 11.67 -4.23 -11.61
C ASN A 140 11.66 -5.40 -10.62
N MET A 141 10.95 -5.23 -9.50
CA MET A 141 10.76 -6.30 -8.52
C MET A 141 10.02 -7.49 -9.14
N PHE A 142 10.46 -8.71 -8.83
CA PHE A 142 9.87 -9.93 -9.37
C PHE A 142 8.49 -10.25 -8.78
#